data_AF-K1U483-F1
#
_entry.id   AF-K1U483-F1
#
_cell.length_a   1.000
_cell.length_b   1.000
_cell.length_c   1.000
_cell.angle_alpha   90.00
_cell.angle_beta   90.00
_cell.angle_gamma   90.00
#
_symmetry.space_group_name_H-M   'P 1'
#
loop_
_entity.id
_entity.type
_entity.pdbx_description
1 polymer ?
#
loop_
_entity_poly.entity_id
_entity_poly.type
_entity_poly.pdbx_seq_one_letter_code
_entity_poly.pdbx_strand_id
1 'polypeptide(L)'
;MLGTARCLEFKEAEGQKKGAEICRKHGIDGIVVIGGDGSYRGAQALSRLGINTIGFPEPSTWISHVLSTPSAFDTAVNTAMQAIDKG
;
A
#
# COMPACT_ATOMS: atom_id res chain seq x y z
N MET A 1 -14.07 6.96 -4.07
CA MET A 1 -12.74 6.82 -4.72
C MET A 1 -11.69 7.39 -3.79
N LEU A 2 -10.59 6.67 -3.55
CA LEU A 2 -9.40 7.24 -2.93
C LEU A 2 -8.54 7.86 -4.04
N GLY A 3 -8.20 9.14 -3.92
CA GLY A 3 -7.33 9.83 -4.88
C GLY A 3 -5.85 9.62 -4.58
N THR A 4 -4.98 9.94 -5.54
CA THR A 4 -3.51 9.88 -5.34
C THR A 4 -2.96 11.28 -5.13
N ALA A 5 -2.09 11.45 -4.14
CA ALA A 5 -1.32 12.68 -3.95
C ALA A 5 0.16 12.35 -3.77
N ARG A 6 1.05 13.24 -4.23
CA ARG A 6 2.48 13.12 -3.98
C ARG A 6 2.77 13.60 -2.56
N CYS A 7 3.20 12.69 -1.68
CA CYS A 7 3.62 13.03 -0.33
C CYS A 7 5.15 13.11 -0.27
N LEU A 8 5.72 14.30 -0.46
CA LEU A 8 7.17 14.50 -0.39
C LEU A 8 7.72 14.33 1.03
N GLU A 9 6.94 14.72 2.04
CA GLU A 9 7.28 14.55 3.45
C GLU A 9 7.53 13.08 3.83
N PHE A 10 6.92 12.13 3.12
CA PHE A 10 7.10 10.69 3.37
C PHE A 10 8.49 10.17 2.94
N LYS A 11 9.28 10.98 2.22
CA LYS A 11 10.68 10.67 1.95
C LYS A 11 11.55 10.84 3.19
N GLU A 12 11.14 11.69 4.11
CA GLU A 12 11.85 11.98 5.35
C GLU A 12 11.47 11.01 6.47
N ALA A 13 12.43 10.71 7.34
CA ALA A 13 12.22 9.78 8.46
C ALA A 13 11.11 10.26 9.42
N GLU A 14 10.96 11.57 9.61
CA GLU A 14 9.88 12.13 10.45
C GLU A 14 8.49 11.88 9.86
N GLY A 15 8.33 12.06 8.54
CA GLY A 15 7.08 11.77 7.84
C GLY A 15 6.70 10.29 7.94
N GLN A 16 7.67 9.39 7.82
CA GLN A 16 7.47 7.95 7.95
C GLN A 16 7.05 7.56 9.38
N LYS A 17 7.71 8.12 10.41
CA LYS A 17 7.35 7.90 11.81
C LYS A 17 5.93 8.38 12.10
N LYS A 18 5.57 9.57 11.62
CA LYS A 18 4.21 10.12 11.73
C LYS A 18 3.18 9.20 11.07
N GLY A 19 3.49 8.66 9.90
CA GLY A 19 2.65 7.65 9.23
C GLY A 19 2.45 6.39 10.09
N ALA A 20 3.52 5.84 10.64
CA ALA A 20 3.44 4.66 11.50
C ALA A 20 2.69 4.93 12.81
N GLU A 21 2.84 6.10 13.41
CA GLU A 21 2.09 6.51 14.60
C GLU A 21 0.60 6.63 14.33
N ILE A 22 0.21 7.20 13.19
CA ILE A 22 -1.20 7.23 12.76
C ILE A 22 -1.74 5.81 12.64
N CYS A 23 -0.99 4.89 12.02
CA CYS A 23 -1.41 3.49 11.92
C CYS A 23 -1.67 2.88 13.29
N ARG A 24 -0.73 3.04 14.24
CA ARG A 24 -0.89 2.51 15.61
C ARG A 24 -2.05 3.17 16.35
N LYS A 25 -2.18 4.49 16.25
CA LYS A 25 -3.27 5.25 16.89
C LYS A 25 -4.65 4.79 16.44
N HIS A 26 -4.77 4.37 15.19
CA HIS A 26 -6.02 3.89 14.61
C HIS A 26 -6.17 2.36 14.66
N GLY A 27 -5.23 1.62 15.26
CA GLY A 27 -5.27 0.16 15.31
C GLY A 27 -5.19 -0.50 13.92
N ILE A 28 -4.42 0.10 13.01
CA ILE A 28 -4.21 -0.44 11.66
C ILE A 28 -3.09 -1.48 11.74
N ASP A 29 -3.44 -2.76 11.65
CA ASP A 29 -2.51 -3.88 11.71
C ASP A 29 -1.73 -4.10 10.40
N GLY A 30 -2.25 -3.59 9.29
CA GLY A 30 -1.59 -3.68 7.99
C GLY A 30 -2.08 -2.69 6.94
N ILE A 31 -1.22 -2.41 5.96
CA ILE A 31 -1.51 -1.52 4.83
C ILE A 31 -1.28 -2.26 3.51
N VAL A 32 -2.27 -2.18 2.62
CA VAL A 32 -2.12 -2.55 1.22
C VAL A 32 -1.77 -1.29 0.42
N VAL A 33 -0.61 -1.30 -0.22
CA VAL A 33 -0.09 -0.17 -1.00
C VAL A 33 -0.20 -0.48 -2.48
N ILE A 34 -1.03 0.27 -3.21
CA ILE A 34 -1.17 0.14 -4.66
C ILE A 34 -0.47 1.33 -5.32
N GLY A 35 0.56 1.08 -6.12
CA GLY A 35 1.35 2.14 -6.73
C GLY A 35 2.65 1.65 -7.38
N GLY A 36 3.51 2.59 -7.74
CA GLY A 36 4.83 2.31 -8.30
C GLY A 36 5.96 2.37 -7.27
N ASP A 37 7.20 2.50 -7.76
CA ASP A 37 8.42 2.45 -6.96
C ASP A 37 8.41 3.43 -5.76
N GLY A 38 7.89 4.64 -5.96
CA GLY A 38 7.76 5.63 -4.88
C GLY A 38 6.83 5.17 -3.75
N SER A 39 5.72 4.53 -4.08
CA SER A 39 4.77 3.98 -3.11
C SER A 39 5.36 2.78 -2.37
N TYR A 40 6.10 1.92 -3.08
CA TYR A 40 6.77 0.76 -2.47
C TYR A 40 7.86 1.15 -1.49
N ARG A 41 8.63 2.20 -1.78
CA ARG A 41 9.60 2.75 -0.83
C ARG A 41 8.92 3.22 0.46
N GLY A 42 7.77 3.88 0.34
CA GLY A 42 6.94 4.26 1.49
C GLY A 42 6.45 3.04 2.27
N ALA A 43 5.96 2.00 1.57
CA ALA A 43 5.54 0.74 2.17
C ALA A 43 6.69 0.07 2.96
N GLN A 44 7.86 -0.03 2.33
CA GLN A 44 9.05 -0.61 2.97
C GLN A 44 9.49 0.19 4.20
N ALA A 45 9.41 1.53 4.16
CA ALA A 45 9.71 2.37 5.31
C ALA A 45 8.75 2.10 6.50
N LEU A 46 7.45 1.95 6.22
CA LEU A 46 6.46 1.57 7.23
C LEU A 46 6.70 0.16 7.79
N SER A 47 7.06 -0.79 6.93
CA SER A 47 7.44 -2.15 7.33
C SER A 47 8.63 -2.16 8.29
N ARG A 48 9.66 -1.34 8.04
CA ARG A 48 10.79 -1.17 8.96
C ARG A 48 10.39 -0.56 10.31
N LEU A 49 9.27 0.15 10.37
CA LEU A 49 8.70 0.71 11.60
C LEU A 49 7.70 -0.25 12.27
N GLY A 50 7.59 -1.49 11.79
CA GLY A 50 6.74 -2.53 12.39
C GLY A 50 5.28 -2.48 11.94
N ILE A 51 4.97 -1.81 10.82
CA ILE A 51 3.64 -1.84 10.20
C ILE A 51 3.65 -2.86 9.06
N ASN A 52 2.78 -3.86 9.09
CA ASN A 52 2.75 -4.85 8.01
C ASN A 52 2.30 -4.18 6.71
N THR A 53 3.05 -4.35 5.64
CA THR A 53 2.71 -3.75 4.34
C THR A 53 2.79 -4.77 3.21
N ILE A 54 1.79 -4.75 2.33
CA ILE A 54 1.78 -5.54 1.09
C ILE A 54 1.71 -4.57 -0.08
N GLY A 55 2.67 -4.66 -0.99
CA GLY A 55 2.72 -3.85 -2.20
C GLY A 55 2.00 -4.54 -3.37
N PHE A 56 1.11 -3.81 -4.05
CA PHE A 56 0.51 -4.22 -5.30
C PHE A 56 0.92 -3.26 -6.43
N PRO A 57 1.37 -3.78 -7.58
CA PRO A 57 1.67 -2.96 -8.74
C PRO A 57 0.49 -2.12 -9.19
N GLU A 58 0.79 -0.85 -9.48
CA GLU A 58 -0.15 0.06 -10.11
C GLU A 58 -0.77 -0.58 -11.37
N PRO A 59 -2.10 -0.50 -11.54
CA PRO A 59 -2.78 -1.09 -12.69
C PRO A 59 -2.21 -0.60 -14.03
N SER A 60 -1.68 0.61 -14.13
CA SER A 60 -0.95 1.12 -15.32
C SER A 60 0.18 0.20 -15.78
N THR A 61 0.84 -0.51 -14.86
CA THR A 61 1.86 -1.53 -15.17
C THR A 61 1.23 -2.86 -15.62
N TRP A 62 -0.03 -3.11 -15.26
CA TRP A 62 -0.83 -4.25 -15.71
C TRP A 62 -1.57 -3.98 -17.02
N ILE A 63 -1.88 -2.71 -17.34
CA ILE A 63 -2.63 -2.30 -18.53
C ILE A 63 -1.85 -2.62 -19.82
N SER A 64 -0.53 -2.81 -19.76
CA SER A 64 0.23 -3.35 -20.90
C SER A 64 0.00 -4.85 -21.14
N HIS A 65 -0.48 -5.61 -20.15
CA HIS A 65 -0.68 -7.06 -20.23
C HIS A 65 -2.14 -7.52 -20.15
N VAL A 66 -3.04 -6.74 -19.55
CA VAL A 66 -4.45 -7.11 -19.33
C VAL A 66 -5.32 -5.88 -19.58
N LEU A 67 -5.67 -5.64 -20.84
CA LEU A 67 -6.78 -4.75 -21.16
C LEU A 67 -8.09 -5.42 -20.67
N SER A 68 -8.86 -4.69 -19.84
CA SER A 68 -10.35 -4.78 -19.73
C SER A 68 -11.00 -5.59 -18.59
N THR A 69 -10.65 -5.41 -17.30
CA THR A 69 -11.57 -5.84 -16.22
C THR A 69 -11.50 -4.99 -14.95
N PRO A 70 -12.60 -4.32 -14.54
CA PRO A 70 -12.76 -3.68 -13.23
C PRO A 70 -12.58 -4.63 -12.03
N SER A 71 -12.76 -5.94 -12.25
CA SER A 71 -12.68 -7.00 -11.22
C SER A 71 -11.28 -7.30 -10.70
N ALA A 72 -10.22 -6.77 -11.33
CA ALA A 72 -8.84 -7.01 -10.88
C ALA A 72 -8.55 -6.32 -9.53
N PHE A 73 -9.17 -5.17 -9.26
CA PHE A 73 -9.03 -4.46 -7.99
C PHE A 73 -9.65 -5.25 -6.83
N ASP A 74 -10.92 -5.67 -6.98
CA ASP A 74 -11.60 -6.48 -5.98
C ASP A 74 -10.90 -7.83 -5.76
N THR A 75 -10.34 -8.42 -6.82
CA THR A 75 -9.56 -9.66 -6.71
C THR A 75 -8.24 -9.44 -5.94
N ALA A 76 -7.53 -8.35 -6.20
CA ALA A 76 -6.29 -8.02 -5.50
C ALA A 76 -6.54 -7.72 -4.01
N VAL A 77 -7.60 -6.96 -3.70
CA VAL A 77 -8.01 -6.65 -2.32
C VAL A 77 -8.41 -7.93 -1.59
N ASN A 78 -9.26 -8.78 -2.20
CA ASN A 78 -9.66 -10.04 -1.60
C ASN A 78 -8.46 -11.00 -1.41
N THR A 79 -7.49 -11.02 -2.32
CA THR A 79 -6.28 -11.83 -2.18
C THR A 79 -5.41 -11.34 -1.02
N ALA A 80 -5.24 -10.02 -0.89
CA ALA A 80 -4.50 -9.43 0.22
C ALA A 80 -5.20 -9.71 1.57
N MET A 81 -6.53 -9.59 1.63
CA MET A 81 -7.32 -9.96 2.81
C MET A 81 -7.17 -11.44 3.17
N GLN A 82 -7.24 -12.35 2.19
CA GLN A 82 -7.02 -13.79 2.43
C GLN A 82 -5.60 -14.14 2.89
N ALA A 83 -4.60 -13.34 2.51
CA ALA A 83 -3.22 -13.53 2.96
C ALA A 83 -3.02 -13.06 4.41
N ILE A 84 -3.75 -12.04 4.84
CA ILE A 84 -3.74 -11.53 6.23
C ILE A 84 -4.52 -12.47 7.15
N ASP A 85 -5.66 -13.01 6.70
CA ASP A 85 -6.52 -13.91 7.50
C ASP A 85 -5.94 -15.32 7.73
N LYS A 86 -4.82 -15.65 7.07
CA LYS A 86 -4.08 -16.92 7.25
C LYS A 86 -2.84 -16.80 8.15
N GLY A 87 -2.62 -15.64 8.77
CA GLY A 87 -1.50 -15.36 9.68
C GLY A 87 -1.84 -15.56 11.14
#